data_AF-A0A3C0RVR3-F1
#
_entry.id   AF-A0A3C0RVR3-F1
#
_cell.length_a   1.000
_cell.length_b   1.000
_cell.length_c   1.000
_cell.angle_alpha   90.00
_cell.angle_beta   90.00
_cell.angle_gamma   90.00
#
_symmetry.space_group_name_H-M   'P 1'
#
loop_
_entity.id
_entity.type
_entity.pdbx_description
1 polymer ?
#
loop_
_entity_poly.entity_id
_entity_poly.type
_entity_poly.pdbx_seq_one_letter_code
_entity_poly.pdbx_strand_id
1 'polypeptide(L)'
;MITRIVLTIVLFTLTKVGLGQQVNMEKIRKEYAEAVKDEDLCEHNLEALTEGAKSPTEKAYLAAYQILLAKHIGNPFKKVGQFKEGKKHLEEVIKENPNHIEARFIRWSVQVHAPSFLGYNNNIIEDKNFQIGRA
;
A
#
# COMPACT_ATOMS: atom_id res chain seq x y z
N MET A 1 -48.00 14.43 -18.70
CA MET A 1 -46.76 14.51 -19.50
C MET A 1 -45.59 15.03 -18.67
N ILE A 2 -45.74 16.14 -17.95
CA ILE A 2 -44.73 16.73 -17.06
C ILE A 2 -44.31 15.79 -15.90
N THR A 3 -45.24 15.07 -15.28
CA THR A 3 -44.96 14.11 -14.18
C THR A 3 -44.13 12.90 -14.60
N ARG A 4 -44.21 12.49 -15.87
CA ARG A 4 -43.38 11.40 -16.44
C ARG A 4 -41.95 11.87 -16.69
N ILE A 5 -41.76 13.13 -17.11
CA ILE A 5 -40.45 13.74 -17.36
C ILE A 5 -39.67 13.94 -16.06
N VAL A 6 -40.35 14.38 -14.99
CA VAL A 6 -39.73 14.55 -13.66
C VAL A 6 -39.24 13.21 -13.09
N LEU A 7 -40.00 12.12 -13.29
CA LEU A 7 -39.62 10.78 -12.82
C LEU A 7 -38.38 10.22 -13.55
N THR A 8 -38.22 10.55 -14.85
CA THR A 8 -37.06 10.14 -15.65
C THR A 8 -35.80 10.92 -15.28
N ILE A 9 -35.92 12.21 -14.94
CA ILE A 9 -34.78 13.05 -14.52
C ILE A 9 -34.24 12.61 -13.15
N VAL A 10 -35.13 12.24 -12.22
CA VAL A 10 -34.74 11.74 -10.88
C VAL A 10 -34.05 10.37 -10.96
N LEU A 11 -34.36 9.55 -11.96
CA LEU A 11 -33.72 8.24 -12.15
C LEU A 11 -32.28 8.35 -12.70
N PHE A 12 -31.96 9.42 -13.43
CA PHE A 12 -30.61 9.64 -13.99
C PHE A 12 -29.60 10.16 -12.95
N THR A 13 -30.07 10.70 -11.83
CA THR A 13 -29.20 11.22 -10.76
C THR A 13 -28.73 10.16 -9.75
N LEU A 14 -29.19 8.91 -9.85
CA LEU A 14 -28.90 7.84 -8.89
C LEU A 14 -27.77 6.87 -9.32
N THR A 15 -27.21 7.00 -10.52
CA THR A 15 -26.19 6.07 -11.03
C THR A 15 -24.77 6.63 -11.01
N LYS A 16 -24.42 7.44 -10.02
CA LYS A 16 -23.01 7.51 -9.58
C LYS A 16 -22.67 6.26 -8.76
N VAL A 17 -22.89 5.08 -9.34
CA VAL A 17 -22.20 3.87 -8.89
C VAL A 17 -20.76 4.10 -9.32
N GLY A 18 -19.93 4.53 -8.38
CA GLY A 18 -18.50 4.66 -8.61
C GLY A 18 -17.96 3.31 -9.07
N LEU A 19 -17.61 3.23 -10.35
CA LEU A 19 -16.69 2.21 -10.85
C LEU A 19 -15.35 2.53 -10.17
N GLY A 20 -15.17 2.03 -8.95
CA GLY A 20 -13.91 2.21 -8.22
C GLY A 20 -12.81 1.59 -9.09
N GLN A 21 -11.87 2.42 -9.54
CA GLN A 21 -10.77 1.99 -10.38
C GLN A 21 -10.03 0.86 -9.68
N GLN A 22 -9.94 -0.29 -10.34
CA GLN A 22 -9.26 -1.45 -9.77
C GLN A 22 -7.75 -1.22 -9.83
N VAL A 23 -7.06 -1.46 -8.71
CA VAL A 23 -5.60 -1.37 -8.66
C VAL A 23 -4.99 -2.44 -9.56
N ASN A 24 -4.12 -2.04 -10.50
CA ASN A 24 -3.36 -2.98 -11.32
C ASN A 24 -2.20 -3.56 -10.50
N MET A 25 -2.48 -4.66 -9.79
CA MET A 25 -1.49 -5.29 -8.91
C MET A 25 -0.30 -5.92 -9.64
N GLU A 26 -0.43 -6.29 -10.90
CA GLU A 26 0.72 -6.75 -11.69
C GLU A 26 1.73 -5.61 -11.89
N LYS A 27 1.23 -4.42 -12.27
CA LYS A 27 2.02 -3.20 -12.40
C LYS A 27 2.69 -2.81 -11.07
N ILE A 28 1.90 -2.73 -9.99
CA ILE A 28 2.39 -2.36 -8.65
C ILE A 28 3.55 -3.26 -8.20
N ARG A 29 3.44 -4.58 -8.40
CA ARG A 29 4.49 -5.54 -8.05
C ARG A 29 5.75 -5.36 -8.90
N LYS A 30 5.57 -5.25 -10.21
CA LYS A 30 6.68 -5.13 -11.17
C LYS A 30 7.51 -3.87 -10.92
N GLU A 31 6.86 -2.77 -10.57
CA GLU A 31 7.48 -1.45 -10.45
C GLU A 31 8.00 -1.15 -9.04
N TYR A 32 7.69 -1.98 -8.04
CA TYR A 32 8.06 -1.73 -6.64
C TYR A 32 9.57 -1.53 -6.43
N ALA A 33 10.40 -2.32 -7.12
CA ALA A 33 11.86 -2.17 -7.04
C ALA A 33 12.37 -0.90 -7.73
N GLU A 34 11.72 -0.46 -8.82
CA GLU A 34 12.10 0.74 -9.57
C GLU A 34 11.72 2.01 -8.82
N ALA A 35 10.55 2.02 -8.17
CA ALA A 35 10.08 3.11 -7.32
C ALA A 35 11.02 3.43 -6.15
N VAL A 36 11.99 2.57 -5.84
CA VAL A 36 13.07 2.86 -4.88
C VAL A 36 13.97 4.01 -5.32
N LYS A 37 14.11 4.21 -6.63
CA LYS A 37 15.01 5.20 -7.25
C LYS A 37 14.27 6.31 -7.99
N ASP A 38 12.98 6.11 -8.24
CA ASP A 38 12.12 7.01 -9.01
C ASP A 38 11.00 7.54 -8.08
N GLU A 39 11.08 8.83 -7.76
CA GLU A 39 10.13 9.52 -6.87
C GLU A 39 8.75 9.64 -7.52
N ASP A 40 8.69 10.07 -8.79
CA ASP A 40 7.43 10.24 -9.52
C ASP A 40 6.68 8.91 -9.66
N LEU A 41 7.40 7.82 -9.95
CA LEU A 41 6.82 6.48 -10.01
C LEU A 41 6.31 6.01 -8.63
N CYS A 42 7.05 6.33 -7.56
CA CYS A 42 6.65 6.04 -6.20
C CYS A 42 5.36 6.78 -5.83
N GLU A 43 5.27 8.08 -6.12
CA GLU A 43 4.11 8.91 -5.84
C GLU A 43 2.89 8.48 -6.65
N HIS A 44 3.05 8.24 -7.95
CA HIS A 44 1.97 7.77 -8.82
C HIS A 44 1.37 6.45 -8.34
N ASN A 45 2.21 5.46 -8.01
CA ASN A 45 1.73 4.17 -7.53
C ASN A 45 1.14 4.26 -6.12
N LEU A 46 1.68 5.15 -5.27
CA LEU A 46 1.10 5.45 -3.96
C LEU A 46 -0.31 6.03 -4.10
N GLU A 47 -0.52 7.00 -4.98
CA GLU A 47 -1.82 7.61 -5.25
C GLU A 47 -2.84 6.56 -5.72
N ALA A 48 -2.47 5.75 -6.73
CA ALA A 48 -3.32 4.67 -7.23
C ALA A 48 -3.72 3.67 -6.13
N LEU A 49 -2.79 3.35 -5.21
CA LEU A 49 -3.05 2.49 -4.06
C LEU A 49 -3.92 3.18 -3.01
N THR A 50 -3.72 4.47 -2.73
CA THR A 50 -4.55 5.24 -1.79
C THR A 50 -6.01 5.29 -2.23
N GLU A 51 -6.28 5.45 -3.52
CA GLU A 51 -7.64 5.50 -4.04
C GLU A 51 -8.31 4.12 -4.13
N GLY A 52 -7.53 3.08 -4.43
CA GLY A 52 -8.07 1.79 -4.86
C GLY A 52 -7.89 0.62 -3.89
N ALA A 53 -6.98 0.70 -2.92
CA ALA A 53 -6.60 -0.46 -2.10
C ALA A 53 -7.73 -0.96 -1.20
N LYS A 54 -8.11 -2.22 -1.40
CA LYS A 54 -9.19 -2.91 -0.68
C LYS A 54 -8.71 -4.24 -0.10
N SER A 55 -7.94 -5.01 -0.86
CA SER A 55 -7.43 -6.32 -0.43
C SER A 55 -6.26 -6.19 0.55
N PRO A 56 -5.98 -7.22 1.39
CA PRO A 56 -4.80 -7.24 2.24
C PRO A 56 -3.49 -7.04 1.47
N THR A 57 -3.38 -7.62 0.25
CA THR A 57 -2.23 -7.41 -0.63
C THR A 57 -2.10 -5.95 -1.04
N GLU A 58 -3.17 -5.33 -1.55
CA GLU A 58 -3.14 -3.92 -1.96
C GLU A 58 -2.80 -3.00 -0.79
N LYS A 59 -3.38 -3.23 0.39
CA LYS A 59 -3.08 -2.46 1.60
C LYS A 59 -1.63 -2.65 2.08
N ALA A 60 -1.08 -3.86 1.94
CA ALA A 60 0.33 -4.10 2.26
C ALA A 60 1.26 -3.34 1.31
N TYR A 61 0.95 -3.29 0.01
CA TYR A 61 1.69 -2.46 -0.93
C TYR A 61 1.49 -0.97 -0.70
N LEU A 62 0.28 -0.52 -0.34
CA LEU A 62 0.03 0.87 0.06
C LEU A 62 0.97 1.27 1.19
N ALA A 63 1.04 0.46 2.25
CA ALA A 63 1.96 0.68 3.36
C ALA A 63 3.44 0.62 2.91
N ALA A 64 3.79 -0.29 2.01
CA ALA A 64 5.13 -0.39 1.43
C ALA A 64 5.54 0.88 0.69
N TYR A 65 4.66 1.42 -0.16
CA TYR A 65 4.91 2.67 -0.91
C TYR A 65 4.94 3.90 0.01
N GLN A 66 4.16 3.91 1.10
CA GLN A 66 4.29 4.95 2.14
C GLN A 66 5.65 4.91 2.83
N ILE A 67 6.17 3.72 3.16
CA ILE A 67 7.53 3.55 3.69
C ILE A 67 8.57 3.96 2.64
N LEU A 68 8.35 3.58 1.39
CA LEU A 68 9.25 3.85 0.28
C LEU A 68 9.42 5.35 0.01
N LEU A 69 8.32 6.11 0.07
CA LEU A 69 8.32 7.56 -0.07
C LEU A 69 9.30 8.24 0.89
N ALA A 70 9.53 7.66 2.08
CA ALA A 70 10.52 8.18 3.01
C ALA A 70 11.94 8.26 2.40
N LYS A 71 12.30 7.42 1.42
CA LYS A 71 13.59 7.50 0.73
C LYS A 71 13.75 8.80 -0.05
N HIS A 72 12.66 9.29 -0.66
CA HIS A 72 12.63 10.47 -1.51
C HIS A 72 12.55 11.79 -0.74
N ILE A 73 12.05 11.75 0.50
CA ILE A 73 11.98 12.95 1.37
C ILE A 73 13.37 13.44 1.78
N GLY A 74 13.73 14.68 1.46
CA GLY A 74 15.02 15.28 1.87
C GLY A 74 15.12 15.64 3.36
N ASN A 75 14.01 16.03 4.01
CA ASN A 75 14.02 16.43 5.42
C ASN A 75 14.07 15.21 6.36
N PRO A 76 15.09 15.07 7.25
CA PRO A 76 15.26 13.88 8.09
C PRO A 76 14.10 13.61 9.06
N PHE A 77 13.51 14.64 9.66
CA PHE A 77 12.39 14.47 10.58
C PHE A 77 11.13 13.99 9.86
N LYS A 78 10.83 14.60 8.70
CA LYS A 78 9.72 14.16 7.84
C LYS A 78 9.94 12.74 7.31
N LYS A 79 11.17 12.40 6.92
CA LYS A 79 11.56 11.03 6.50
C LYS A 79 11.26 10.00 7.57
N VAL A 80 11.69 10.25 8.81
CA VAL A 80 11.41 9.35 9.94
C VAL A 80 9.91 9.29 10.24
N GLY A 81 9.20 10.42 10.19
CA GLY A 81 7.74 10.46 10.34
C GLY A 81 7.03 9.58 9.30
N GLN A 82 7.35 9.79 8.03
CA GLN A 82 6.79 9.05 6.89
C GLN A 82 7.04 7.53 7.02
N PHE A 83 8.27 7.14 7.37
CA PHE A 83 8.60 5.74 7.61
C PHE A 83 7.75 5.14 8.74
N LYS A 84 7.56 5.87 9.85
CA LYS A 84 6.78 5.39 11.00
C LYS A 84 5.30 5.21 10.66
N GLU A 85 4.70 6.11 9.89
CA GLU A 85 3.31 5.98 9.45
C GLU A 85 3.13 4.76 8.54
N GLY A 86 3.97 4.59 7.52
CA GLY A 86 3.90 3.42 6.65
C GLY A 86 4.17 2.11 7.41
N LYS A 87 5.14 2.10 8.34
CA LYS A 87 5.41 0.96 9.24
C LYS A 87 4.15 0.60 10.04
N LYS A 88 3.48 1.59 10.63
CA LYS A 88 2.27 1.37 11.43
C LYS A 88 1.18 0.70 10.58
N HIS A 89 0.91 1.21 9.38
CA HIS A 89 -0.09 0.60 8.49
C HIS A 89 0.29 -0.82 8.07
N LEU A 90 1.57 -1.09 7.80
CA LEU A 90 2.03 -2.45 7.46
C LEU A 90 1.81 -3.43 8.62
N GLU A 91 2.13 -3.04 9.85
CA GLU A 91 1.88 -3.86 11.03
C GLU A 91 0.39 -4.08 11.29
N GLU A 92 -0.47 -3.09 11.01
CA GLU A 92 -1.93 -3.25 11.09
C GLU A 92 -2.44 -4.29 10.09
N VAL A 93 -2.00 -4.22 8.82
CA VAL A 93 -2.37 -5.21 7.79
C VAL A 93 -1.92 -6.62 8.20
N ILE A 94 -0.70 -6.76 8.74
CA ILE A 94 -0.17 -8.06 9.19
C ILE A 94 -0.91 -8.57 10.44
N LYS A 95 -1.25 -7.69 11.38
CA LYS A 95 -2.01 -8.05 12.57
C LYS A 95 -3.39 -8.62 12.21
N GLU A 96 -4.06 -8.00 11.24
CA GLU A 96 -5.36 -8.46 10.74
C GLU A 96 -5.24 -9.73 9.88
N ASN A 97 -4.10 -9.91 9.20
CA ASN A 97 -3.87 -11.00 8.26
C ASN A 97 -2.53 -11.71 8.56
N PRO A 98 -2.40 -12.37 9.72
CA PRO A 98 -1.10 -12.85 10.23
C PRO A 98 -0.45 -13.91 9.34
N ASN A 99 -1.23 -14.60 8.51
CA ASN A 99 -0.77 -15.63 7.58
C ASN A 99 -0.59 -15.11 6.13
N HIS A 100 -0.70 -13.81 5.89
CA HIS A 100 -0.60 -13.24 4.55
C HIS A 100 0.85 -13.17 4.07
N ILE A 101 1.19 -14.02 3.10
CA ILE A 101 2.57 -14.22 2.64
C ILE A 101 3.21 -12.96 2.07
N GLU A 102 2.51 -12.22 1.20
CA GLU A 102 3.07 -11.01 0.58
C GLU A 102 3.26 -9.88 1.61
N ALA A 103 2.41 -9.79 2.63
CA ALA A 103 2.54 -8.75 3.65
C ALA A 103 3.78 -9.00 4.54
N ARG A 104 4.00 -10.27 4.92
CA ARG A 104 5.21 -10.69 5.63
C ARG A 104 6.47 -10.58 4.78
N PHE A 105 6.39 -10.86 3.48
CA PHE A 105 7.49 -10.62 2.56
C PHE A 105 7.88 -9.13 2.50
N ILE A 106 6.89 -8.25 2.38
CA ILE A 106 7.12 -6.79 2.40
C ILE A 106 7.76 -6.37 3.72
N ARG A 107 7.23 -6.81 4.87
CA ARG A 107 7.81 -6.51 6.19
C ARG A 107 9.25 -7.02 6.29
N TRP A 108 9.53 -8.24 5.86
CA TRP A 108 10.89 -8.75 5.81
C TRP A 108 11.81 -7.84 4.97
N SER A 109 11.39 -7.51 3.75
CA SER A 109 12.13 -6.65 2.82
C SER A 109 12.41 -5.26 3.42
N VAL A 110 11.43 -4.64 4.07
CA VAL A 110 11.63 -3.35 4.74
C VAL A 110 12.61 -3.49 5.91
N GLN A 111 12.43 -4.49 6.78
CA GLN A 111 13.27 -4.66 7.97
C GLN A 111 14.76 -4.88 7.64
N VAL A 112 15.07 -5.62 6.57
CA VAL A 112 16.48 -5.87 6.17
C VAL A 112 17.15 -4.65 5.52
N HIS A 113 16.37 -3.68 5.02
CA HIS A 113 16.89 -2.45 4.41
C HIS A 113 16.75 -1.21 5.30
N ALA A 114 16.00 -1.29 6.40
CA ALA A 114 15.80 -0.19 7.32
C ALA A 114 17.05 0.07 8.18
N PRO A 115 17.45 1.33 8.41
CA PRO A 115 18.51 1.66 9.36
C PRO A 115 18.22 1.11 10.77
N SER A 116 19.24 0.54 11.43
CA SER A 116 19.10 -0.14 12.72
C SER A 116 18.53 0.75 13.83
N PHE A 117 18.83 2.06 13.82
CA PHE A 117 18.33 3.02 14.82
C PHE A 117 16.80 3.21 14.79
N LEU A 118 16.11 2.78 13.72
CA LEU A 118 14.65 2.80 13.64
C LEU A 118 13.99 1.64 14.38
N GLY A 119 14.77 0.64 14.85
CA GLY A 119 14.27 -0.48 15.63
C GLY A 119 13.20 -1.31 14.90
N TYR A 120 13.31 -1.42 13.57
CA TYR A 120 12.39 -2.24 12.77
C TYR A 120 13.12 -3.46 12.21
N ASN A 121 13.42 -4.42 13.10
CA ASN A 121 14.21 -5.61 12.77
C ASN A 121 13.84 -6.85 13.62
N ASN A 122 12.78 -6.77 14.43
CA ASN A 122 12.41 -7.81 15.39
C ASN A 122 11.86 -9.09 14.76
N ASN A 123 11.33 -9.01 13.53
CA ASN A 123 10.64 -10.12 12.86
C ASN A 123 11.41 -10.66 11.65
N ILE A 124 12.67 -10.25 11.42
CA ILE A 124 13.45 -10.66 10.23
C ILE A 124 13.54 -12.20 10.13
N ILE A 125 13.90 -12.88 11.21
CA ILE A 125 14.05 -14.34 11.22
C ILE A 125 12.70 -15.04 11.08
N GLU A 126 11.68 -14.53 11.79
CA GLU A 126 10.32 -15.06 11.76
C GLU A 126 9.73 -15.01 10.34
N ASP A 127 9.80 -13.84 9.68
CA ASP A 127 9.23 -13.66 8.35
C ASP A 127 10.01 -14.42 7.27
N LYS A 128 11.34 -14.55 7.42
CA LYS A 128 12.16 -15.39 6.53
C LYS A 128 11.74 -16.86 6.61
N ASN A 129 11.61 -17.39 7.82
CA ASN A 129 11.22 -18.79 8.04
C ASN A 129 9.79 -19.07 7.56
N PHE A 130 8.87 -18.10 7.75
CA PHE A 130 7.49 -18.20 7.29
C PHE A 130 7.39 -18.36 5.76
N GLN A 131 8.30 -17.73 5.01
CA GLN A 131 8.37 -17.83 3.56
C GLN A 131 8.95 -19.17 3.09
N ILE A 132 10.07 -19.60 3.67
CA ILE A 132 10.74 -20.86 3.31
C ILE A 132 9.83 -22.07 3.59
N GLY A 133 9.09 -22.06 4.71
CA GLY A 133 8.17 -23.15 5.04
C GLY A 133 6.95 -23.29 4.11
N ARG A 134 6.82 -22.43 3.09
CA ARG A 134 5.75 -22.47 2.08
C ARG A 134 6.25 -22.56 0.64
N ALA A 135 7.56 -22.55 0.43
CA ALA A 135 8.19 -22.80 -0.88
C ALA A 135 8.37 -24.31 -1.08
#